data_AF-A0A2A2ZAN3-F1
#
_entry.id   AF-A0A2A2ZAN3-F1
#
_cell.length_a   1.000
_cell.length_b   1.000
_cell.length_c   1.000
_cell.angle_alpha   90.00
_cell.angle_beta   90.00
_cell.angle_gamma   90.00
#
_symmetry.space_group_name_H-M   'P 1'
#
loop_
_entity.id
_entity.type
_entity.pdbx_description
1 polymer ?
#
loop_
_entity_poly.entity_id
_entity_poly.type
_entity_poly.pdbx_seq_one_letter_code
_entity_poly.pdbx_strand_id
1 'polypeptide(L)'
;MTAVIEGSCTTVARSVAEYLGAGEVPKVVTHSTIDGADVAGWLLVENPELVSKGERRCAVVGQSGRVVCTGPISTVLVAAAPVAIDEPVPVWAEVVATATWQAQRAEQELADERRTWQRRIEAAHDVADARGHCREFDEIMEEIGLPGRNRDFDVEVVAEVRVSVRVTARTADEARGEVSEAMVADAIYAMDRNDVYCAIEDQSVQSADLSD
;
A
#
# COMPACT_ATOMS: atom_id res chain seq x y z
N MET A 1 47.74 -20.27 -24.76
CA MET A 1 48.20 -19.64 -23.50
C MET A 1 48.38 -18.16 -23.83
N THR A 2 47.31 -17.38 -23.76
CA THR A 2 47.01 -16.50 -22.62
C THR A 2 45.51 -16.41 -22.35
N ALA A 3 45.17 -16.49 -21.07
CA ALA A 3 43.84 -16.33 -20.52
C ALA A 3 43.69 -14.94 -19.88
N VAL A 4 42.46 -14.65 -19.43
CA VAL A 4 42.05 -13.64 -18.44
C VAL A 4 41.98 -12.21 -19.06
N ILE A 5 40.91 -11.42 -18.90
CA ILE A 5 40.22 -11.04 -17.66
C ILE A 5 38.72 -10.77 -17.89
N GLU A 6 37.93 -11.27 -16.93
CA GLU A 6 36.52 -10.98 -16.64
C GLU A 6 36.23 -9.47 -16.63
N GLY A 7 35.41 -9.03 -17.58
CA GLY A 7 34.78 -7.71 -17.50
C GLY A 7 33.41 -7.85 -16.86
N SER A 8 33.35 -7.97 -15.53
CA SER A 8 32.16 -7.59 -14.77
C SER A 8 31.98 -6.08 -14.94
N CYS A 9 31.39 -5.67 -16.05
CA CYS A 9 30.96 -4.29 -16.25
C CYS A 9 29.88 -4.00 -15.22
N THR A 10 30.26 -3.38 -14.11
CA THR A 10 29.30 -2.66 -13.26
C THR A 10 28.73 -1.55 -14.12
N THR A 11 27.59 -1.80 -14.75
CA THR A 11 26.87 -0.80 -15.53
C THR A 11 26.49 0.33 -14.58
N VAL A 12 27.28 1.40 -14.60
CA VAL A 12 26.97 2.61 -13.82
C VAL A 12 25.64 3.13 -14.37
N ALA A 13 24.64 3.27 -13.51
CA ALA A 13 23.35 3.82 -13.91
C ALA A 13 23.30 5.31 -13.53
N ARG A 14 22.78 6.16 -14.44
CA ARG A 14 22.50 7.58 -14.19
C ARG A 14 21.07 7.91 -14.54
N SER A 15 20.51 8.96 -13.96
CA SER A 15 19.14 9.37 -14.29
C SER A 15 19.07 9.89 -15.73
N VAL A 16 17.89 9.79 -16.35
CA VAL A 16 17.65 10.36 -17.68
C VAL A 16 17.83 11.89 -17.67
N ALA A 17 17.50 12.56 -16.57
CA ALA A 17 17.72 13.99 -16.39
C ALA A 17 19.22 14.37 -16.45
N GLU A 18 20.08 13.64 -15.73
CA GLU A 18 21.54 13.84 -15.76
C GLU A 18 22.11 13.53 -17.14
N TYR A 19 21.58 12.50 -17.80
CA TYR A 19 21.96 12.12 -19.16
C TYR A 19 21.66 13.24 -20.17
N LEU A 20 20.44 13.79 -20.15
CA LEU A 20 20.02 14.88 -21.03
C LEU A 20 20.76 16.21 -20.73
N GLY A 21 21.08 16.47 -19.47
CA GLY A 21 21.84 17.66 -19.05
C GLY A 21 23.27 17.71 -19.59
N ALA A 22 23.84 16.56 -19.97
CA ALA A 22 25.18 16.45 -20.55
C ALA A 22 25.23 16.84 -22.05
N GLY A 23 24.10 17.14 -22.69
CA GLY A 23 24.04 17.59 -24.09
C GLY A 23 24.11 16.47 -25.14
N GLU A 24 24.13 15.22 -24.71
CA GLU A 24 24.06 14.05 -25.58
C GLU A 24 22.61 13.57 -25.64
N VAL A 25 21.96 13.68 -26.80
CA VAL A 25 20.64 13.06 -27.02
C VAL A 25 20.74 12.06 -28.18
N PRO A 26 21.38 10.90 -28.01
CA PRO A 26 21.18 9.82 -28.95
C PRO A 26 19.73 9.33 -28.84
N LYS A 27 19.18 8.84 -29.96
CA LYS A 27 18.14 7.82 -29.93
C LYS A 27 18.78 6.58 -29.31
N VAL A 28 18.74 6.52 -27.99
CA VAL A 28 19.52 5.57 -27.20
C VAL A 28 18.84 4.20 -27.27
N VAL A 29 19.60 3.18 -27.67
CA VAL A 29 19.32 1.82 -27.23
C VAL A 29 20.03 1.60 -25.90
N THR A 30 19.26 1.70 -24.82
CA THR A 30 19.79 1.35 -23.51
C THR A 30 19.89 -0.16 -23.47
N HIS A 31 21.04 -0.69 -23.01
CA HIS A 31 21.07 -1.86 -22.17
C HIS A 31 20.75 -1.36 -20.77
N SER A 32 19.48 -1.25 -20.41
CA SER A 32 19.10 -0.82 -19.06
C SER A 32 19.09 -2.06 -18.18
N THR A 33 19.91 -2.07 -17.13
CA THR A 33 19.80 -3.03 -16.03
C THR A 33 18.64 -2.61 -15.13
N ILE A 34 17.42 -3.01 -15.47
CA ILE A 34 16.33 -3.05 -14.50
C ILE A 34 16.45 -4.40 -13.80
N ASP A 35 16.68 -4.39 -12.48
CA ASP A 35 16.93 -5.58 -11.67
C ASP A 35 18.11 -6.46 -12.15
N GLY A 36 19.14 -5.84 -12.76
CA GLY A 36 20.33 -6.56 -13.23
C GLY A 36 20.17 -7.29 -14.57
N ALA A 37 19.04 -7.15 -15.25
CA ALA A 37 18.83 -7.72 -16.58
C ALA A 37 19.11 -6.69 -17.68
N ASP A 38 20.03 -7.00 -18.60
CA ASP A 38 20.28 -6.16 -19.78
C ASP A 38 19.09 -6.21 -20.75
N VAL A 39 18.33 -5.12 -20.83
CA VAL A 39 17.21 -5.01 -21.78
C VAL A 39 17.56 -4.06 -22.90
N ALA A 40 17.54 -4.53 -24.15
CA ALA A 40 17.70 -3.70 -25.35
C ALA A 40 16.37 -3.05 -25.76
N GLY A 41 16.36 -1.73 -25.91
CA GLY A 41 15.17 -0.98 -26.32
C GLY A 41 15.41 0.52 -26.45
N TRP A 42 14.44 1.25 -26.99
CA TRP A 42 14.54 2.68 -27.25
C TRP A 42 14.15 3.51 -26.02
N LEU A 43 15.02 4.44 -25.63
CA LEU A 43 14.69 5.49 -24.67
C LEU A 43 13.92 6.60 -25.36
N LEU A 44 12.68 6.81 -24.93
CA LEU A 44 11.80 7.85 -25.41
C LEU A 44 11.58 8.85 -24.28
N VAL A 45 11.80 10.12 -24.58
CA VAL A 45 11.60 11.21 -23.63
C VAL A 45 10.53 12.13 -24.17
N GLU A 46 9.61 12.49 -23.30
CA GLU A 46 8.53 13.41 -23.62
C GLU A 46 9.08 14.75 -24.15
N ASN A 47 8.47 15.26 -25.22
CA ASN A 47 8.86 16.52 -25.83
C ASN A 47 8.64 17.66 -24.82
N PRO A 48 9.68 18.46 -24.48
CA PRO A 48 9.54 19.57 -23.55
C PRO A 48 8.46 20.58 -23.95
N GLU A 49 8.19 20.76 -25.25
CA GLU A 49 7.18 21.70 -25.74
C GLU A 49 5.74 21.24 -25.46
N LEU A 50 5.53 19.94 -25.22
CA LEU A 50 4.22 19.37 -24.92
C LEU A 50 3.93 19.29 -23.41
N VAL A 51 4.92 19.59 -22.56
CA VAL A 51 4.77 19.55 -21.10
C VAL A 51 4.40 20.94 -20.59
N SER A 52 3.12 21.16 -20.33
CA SER A 52 2.62 22.45 -19.81
C SER A 52 2.81 22.61 -18.30
N LYS A 53 2.83 21.49 -17.55
CA LYS A 53 3.05 21.42 -16.09
C LYS A 53 3.66 20.10 -15.68
N GLY A 54 4.47 20.13 -14.62
CA GLY A 54 5.08 18.95 -14.01
C GLY A 54 6.39 18.52 -14.64
N GLU A 55 6.99 17.48 -14.08
CA GLU A 55 8.24 16.92 -14.58
C GLU A 55 8.03 16.16 -15.91
N ARG A 56 9.01 16.28 -16.81
CA ARG A 56 9.07 15.47 -18.04
C ARG A 56 9.15 14.00 -17.69
N ARG A 57 8.56 13.17 -18.54
CA ARG A 57 8.62 11.72 -18.41
C ARG A 57 9.44 11.07 -19.51
N CYS A 58 9.84 9.85 -19.25
CA CYS A 58 10.47 8.99 -20.23
C CYS A 58 9.98 7.56 -20.07
N ALA A 59 10.14 6.79 -21.15
CA ALA A 59 9.88 5.37 -21.16
C ALA A 59 11.00 4.66 -21.93
N VAL A 60 11.33 3.45 -21.48
CA VAL A 60 12.20 2.52 -22.20
C VAL A 60 11.31 1.47 -22.84
N VAL A 61 11.27 1.46 -24.17
CA VAL A 61 10.43 0.54 -24.95
C VAL A 61 11.30 -0.54 -25.56
N GLY A 62 11.10 -1.79 -25.15
CA GLY A 62 11.83 -2.93 -25.68
C GLY A 62 11.50 -3.22 -27.15
N GLN A 63 12.39 -3.93 -27.83
CA GLN A 63 12.20 -4.35 -29.23
C GLN A 63 10.91 -5.15 -29.46
N SER A 64 10.39 -5.80 -28.42
CA SER A 64 9.12 -6.56 -28.46
C SER A 64 7.85 -5.70 -28.44
N GLY A 65 7.97 -4.38 -28.27
CA GLY A 65 6.80 -3.51 -28.09
C GLY A 65 6.41 -3.25 -26.64
N ARG A 66 7.05 -3.93 -25.69
CA ARG A 66 6.74 -3.79 -24.26
C ARG A 66 7.47 -2.60 -23.65
N VAL A 67 6.76 -1.81 -22.83
CA VAL A 67 7.39 -0.83 -21.95
C VAL A 67 8.07 -1.55 -20.78
N VAL A 68 9.37 -1.33 -20.65
CA VAL A 68 10.23 -1.96 -19.66
C VAL A 68 10.34 -1.09 -18.42
N CYS A 69 10.41 0.23 -18.62
CA CYS A 69 10.40 1.23 -17.56
C CYS A 69 9.68 2.49 -18.04
N THR A 70 9.00 3.18 -17.13
CA THR A 70 8.36 4.47 -17.37
C THR A 70 8.37 5.29 -16.09
N GLY A 71 8.56 6.61 -16.23
CA GLY A 71 8.50 7.50 -15.08
C GLY A 71 9.08 8.88 -15.34
N PRO A 72 9.16 9.70 -14.28
CA PRO A 72 9.87 10.98 -14.32
C PRO A 72 11.33 10.82 -14.75
N ILE A 73 11.85 11.79 -15.50
CA ILE A 73 13.25 11.74 -15.99
C ILE A 73 14.29 11.74 -14.86
N SER A 74 13.96 12.27 -13.69
CA SER A 74 14.83 12.24 -12.50
C SER A 74 14.93 10.86 -11.85
N THR A 75 13.94 9.98 -12.04
CA THR A 75 13.86 8.70 -11.32
C THR A 75 14.20 7.51 -12.21
N VAL A 76 13.94 7.61 -13.51
CA VAL A 76 14.29 6.53 -14.46
C VAL A 76 15.79 6.49 -14.64
N LEU A 77 16.37 5.34 -14.33
CA LEU A 77 17.80 5.08 -14.45
C LEU A 77 18.12 4.36 -15.75
N VAL A 78 19.18 4.82 -16.42
CA VAL A 78 19.69 4.26 -17.67
C VAL A 78 21.18 4.01 -17.55
N ALA A 79 21.70 3.06 -18.33
CA ALA A 79 23.14 2.82 -18.39
C ALA A 79 23.90 4.09 -18.75
N ALA A 80 25.02 4.35 -18.08
CA ALA A 80 25.80 5.56 -18.26
C ALA A 80 26.44 5.68 -19.65
N ALA A 81 26.71 4.55 -20.31
CA ALA A 81 27.25 4.47 -21.67
C ALA A 81 26.30 3.67 -22.58
N PRO A 82 25.17 4.26 -23.01
CA PRO A 82 24.28 3.60 -23.95
C PRO A 82 24.93 3.48 -25.33
N VAL A 83 24.61 2.41 -26.05
CA VAL A 83 25.05 2.23 -27.43
C VAL A 83 24.05 2.95 -28.33
N ALA A 84 24.51 3.99 -29.03
CA ALA A 84 23.73 4.58 -30.11
C ALA A 84 23.66 3.57 -31.26
N ILE A 85 22.44 3.30 -31.74
CA ILE A 85 22.25 2.52 -32.96
C ILE A 85 21.66 3.43 -34.05
N ASP A 86 22.07 3.20 -35.29
CA ASP A 86 21.56 3.93 -36.46
C ASP A 86 20.14 3.47 -36.87
N GLU A 87 19.55 2.53 -36.13
CA GLU A 87 18.20 2.06 -36.41
C GLU A 87 17.18 3.16 -36.05
N PRO A 88 16.29 3.54 -36.99
CA PRO A 88 15.27 4.52 -36.68
C PRO A 88 14.32 3.97 -35.63
N VAL A 89 14.01 4.80 -34.63
CA VAL A 89 12.93 4.53 -33.67
C VAL A 89 11.64 4.23 -34.44
N PRO A 90 11.01 3.06 -34.23
CA PRO A 90 9.75 2.75 -34.87
C PRO A 90 8.64 3.69 -34.42
N VAL A 91 7.75 4.09 -35.32
CA VAL A 91 6.62 4.99 -35.02
C VAL A 91 5.76 4.47 -33.86
N TRP A 92 5.57 3.15 -33.78
CA TRP A 92 4.77 2.55 -32.72
C TRP A 92 5.42 2.73 -31.33
N ALA A 93 6.74 2.86 -31.23
CA ALA A 93 7.43 2.98 -29.94
C ALA A 93 7.09 4.33 -29.29
N GLU A 94 7.07 5.41 -30.07
CA GLU A 94 6.64 6.74 -29.62
C GLU A 94 5.19 6.74 -29.14
N VAL A 95 4.28 6.06 -29.87
CA VAL A 95 2.87 5.93 -29.49
C VAL A 95 2.73 5.17 -28.17
N VAL A 96 3.44 4.05 -28.02
CA VAL A 96 3.40 3.22 -26.80
C VAL A 96 3.94 3.97 -25.59
N ALA A 97 5.09 4.64 -25.73
CA ALA A 97 5.66 5.46 -24.65
C ALA A 97 4.69 6.59 -24.26
N THR A 98 4.11 7.27 -25.25
CA THR A 98 3.16 8.37 -25.05
C THR A 98 1.92 7.91 -24.28
N ALA A 99 1.28 6.83 -24.73
CA ALA A 99 0.12 6.28 -24.06
C ALA A 99 0.44 5.88 -22.61
N THR A 100 1.63 5.32 -22.39
CA THR A 100 2.02 4.78 -21.08
C THR A 100 2.25 5.89 -20.05
N TRP A 101 3.00 6.94 -20.37
CA TRP A 101 3.19 8.03 -19.41
C TRP A 101 1.95 8.91 -19.23
N GLN A 102 1.04 8.97 -20.23
CA GLN A 102 -0.27 9.62 -20.09
C GLN A 102 -1.18 8.86 -19.14
N ALA A 103 -1.25 7.53 -19.27
CA ALA A 103 -1.98 6.67 -18.34
C ALA A 103 -1.45 6.82 -16.91
N GLN A 104 -0.12 6.81 -16.75
CA GLN A 104 0.51 7.01 -15.43
C GLN A 104 0.18 8.39 -14.82
N ARG A 105 0.10 9.46 -15.63
CA ARG A 105 -0.33 10.78 -15.14
C ARG A 105 -1.79 10.76 -14.70
N ALA A 106 -2.68 10.20 -15.53
CA ALA A 106 -4.10 10.11 -15.19
C ALA A 106 -4.34 9.32 -13.89
N GLU A 107 -3.62 8.21 -13.70
CA GLU A 107 -3.68 7.43 -12.45
C GLU A 107 -3.20 8.24 -11.24
N GLN A 108 -2.10 9.00 -11.40
CA GLN A 108 -1.59 9.86 -10.32
C GLN A 108 -2.54 11.01 -10.01
N GLU A 109 -3.13 11.65 -11.01
CA GLU A 109 -4.13 12.71 -10.84
C GLU A 109 -5.37 12.18 -10.10
N LEU A 110 -5.89 11.02 -10.51
CA LEU A 110 -7.00 10.36 -9.81
C LEU A 110 -6.64 10.00 -8.36
N ALA A 111 -5.42 9.51 -8.12
CA ALA A 111 -4.95 9.21 -6.76
C ALA A 111 -4.82 10.47 -5.89
N ASP A 112 -4.33 11.58 -6.46
CA ASP A 112 -4.21 12.87 -5.79
C ASP A 112 -5.57 13.51 -5.49
N GLU A 113 -6.50 13.43 -6.44
CA GLU A 113 -7.88 13.85 -6.27
C GLU A 113 -8.56 13.03 -5.18
N ARG A 114 -8.42 11.69 -5.21
CA ARG A 114 -8.97 10.81 -4.17
C ARG A 114 -8.42 11.15 -2.78
N ARG A 115 -7.11 11.36 -2.66
CA ARG A 115 -6.48 11.79 -1.40
C ARG A 115 -6.96 13.17 -0.94
N THR A 116 -7.25 14.07 -1.88
CA THR A 116 -7.77 15.40 -1.57
C THR A 116 -9.22 15.34 -1.10
N TRP A 117 -10.05 14.53 -1.76
CA TRP A 117 -11.42 14.27 -1.35
C TRP A 117 -11.49 13.62 0.02
N GLN A 118 -10.67 12.60 0.27
CA GLN A 118 -10.61 11.94 1.58
C GLN A 118 -10.28 12.95 2.69
N ARG A 119 -9.25 13.79 2.51
CA ARG A 119 -8.92 14.85 3.48
C ARG A 119 -10.04 15.86 3.70
N ARG A 120 -10.82 16.18 2.65
CA ARG A 120 -11.98 17.08 2.78
C ARG A 120 -13.12 16.44 3.54
N ILE A 121 -13.35 15.14 3.34
CA ILE A 121 -14.36 14.37 4.07
C ILE A 121 -13.99 14.29 5.55
N GLU A 122 -12.73 13.95 5.85
CA GLU A 122 -12.19 13.96 7.22
C GLU A 122 -12.35 15.34 7.89
N ALA A 123 -11.97 16.42 7.21
CA ALA A 123 -12.17 17.77 7.74
C ALA A 123 -13.66 18.13 7.93
N ALA A 124 -14.56 17.61 7.09
CA ALA A 124 -16.00 17.80 7.26
C ALA A 124 -16.52 17.05 8.50
N HIS A 125 -15.98 15.85 8.77
CA HIS A 125 -16.27 15.10 9.99
C HIS A 125 -15.86 15.87 11.24
N ASP A 126 -14.64 16.42 11.27
CA ASP A 126 -14.13 17.23 12.39
C ASP A 126 -15.00 18.48 12.64
N VAL A 127 -15.47 19.13 11.58
CA VAL A 127 -16.36 20.30 11.69
C VAL A 127 -17.74 19.91 12.20
N ALA A 128 -18.27 18.76 11.79
CA ALA A 128 -19.55 18.26 12.26
C ALA A 128 -19.50 17.90 13.75
N ASP A 129 -18.40 17.28 14.20
CA ASP A 129 -18.11 17.05 15.62
C ASP A 129 -18.12 18.33 16.43
N ALA A 130 -17.29 19.30 16.03
CA ALA A 130 -17.12 20.54 16.78
C ALA A 130 -18.42 21.34 16.95
N ARG A 131 -19.43 21.08 16.10
CA ARG A 131 -20.71 21.80 16.12
C ARG A 131 -21.88 20.96 16.64
N GLY A 132 -21.68 19.68 16.96
CA GLY A 132 -22.74 18.81 17.47
C GLY A 132 -23.83 18.47 16.45
N HIS A 133 -23.56 18.65 15.14
CA HIS A 133 -24.51 18.34 14.05
C HIS A 133 -24.37 16.89 13.54
N CYS A 134 -23.95 15.96 14.42
CA CYS A 134 -23.51 14.63 14.03
C CYS A 134 -24.61 13.81 13.34
N ARG A 135 -25.86 13.90 13.82
CA ARG A 135 -27.00 13.17 13.25
C ARG A 135 -27.38 13.68 11.86
N GLU A 136 -27.51 14.99 11.72
CA GLU A 136 -27.88 15.65 10.46
C GLU A 136 -26.79 15.46 9.39
N PHE A 137 -25.51 15.45 9.80
CA PHE A 137 -24.39 15.19 8.91
C PHE A 137 -24.36 13.74 8.40
N ASP A 138 -24.58 12.76 9.28
CA ASP A 138 -24.58 11.35 8.88
C ASP A 138 -25.78 11.02 7.96
N GLU A 139 -26.95 11.62 8.23
CA GLU A 139 -28.12 11.52 7.34
C GLU A 139 -27.81 12.07 5.92
N ILE A 140 -27.13 13.21 5.84
CA ILE A 140 -26.72 13.81 4.56
C ILE A 140 -25.69 12.92 3.85
N MET A 141 -24.70 12.37 4.56
CA MET A 141 -23.66 11.52 3.98
C MET A 141 -24.24 10.22 3.42
N GLU A 142 -25.18 9.59 4.12
CA GLU A 142 -25.89 8.40 3.67
C GLU A 142 -26.74 8.70 2.42
N GLU A 143 -27.45 9.83 2.38
CA GLU A 143 -28.28 10.23 1.23
C GLU A 143 -27.45 10.43 -0.06
N ILE A 144 -26.22 10.95 0.07
CA ILE A 144 -25.30 11.14 -1.08
C ILE A 144 -24.41 9.92 -1.36
N GLY A 145 -24.60 8.81 -0.65
CA GLY A 145 -23.87 7.56 -0.86
C GLY A 145 -22.40 7.59 -0.42
N LEU A 146 -22.05 8.49 0.50
CA LEU A 146 -20.73 8.54 1.12
C LEU A 146 -20.76 7.83 2.49
N PRO A 147 -19.65 7.24 2.93
CA PRO A 147 -19.60 6.61 4.24
C PRO A 147 -19.81 7.65 5.34
N GLY A 148 -20.68 7.33 6.30
CA GLY A 148 -20.81 8.07 7.54
C GLY A 148 -19.53 7.99 8.38
N ARG A 149 -19.51 8.71 9.51
CA ARG A 149 -18.31 8.79 10.35
C ARG A 149 -17.96 7.46 11.03
N ASN A 150 -16.66 7.21 11.18
CA ASN A 150 -16.18 6.26 12.17
C ASN A 150 -16.46 6.85 13.56
N ARG A 151 -17.13 6.06 14.41
CA ARG A 151 -17.37 6.41 15.81
C ARG A 151 -16.67 5.38 16.68
N ASP A 152 -16.04 5.84 17.74
CA ASP A 152 -15.53 4.97 18.78
C ASP A 152 -16.72 4.53 19.65
N PHE A 153 -16.85 3.22 19.82
CA PHE A 153 -17.86 2.62 20.67
C PHE A 153 -17.13 1.84 21.77
N ASP A 154 -17.51 2.10 23.02
CA ASP A 154 -17.14 1.24 24.13
C ASP A 154 -18.09 0.05 24.12
N VAL A 155 -17.54 -1.12 23.79
CA VAL A 155 -18.30 -2.37 23.73
C VAL A 155 -18.08 -3.14 25.03
N GLU A 156 -19.11 -3.21 25.88
CA GLU A 156 -19.10 -4.09 27.05
C GLU A 156 -19.42 -5.52 26.62
N VAL A 157 -18.43 -6.41 26.76
CA VAL A 157 -18.56 -7.84 26.48
C VAL A 157 -18.71 -8.59 27.78
N VAL A 158 -19.84 -9.29 27.94
CA VAL A 158 -20.01 -10.27 29.02
C VAL A 158 -19.72 -11.65 28.45
N ALA A 159 -18.74 -12.32 29.04
CA ALA A 159 -18.34 -13.67 28.70
C ALA A 159 -18.60 -14.61 29.88
N GLU A 160 -19.35 -15.69 29.63
CA GLU A 160 -19.51 -16.77 30.61
C GLU A 160 -18.35 -17.76 30.44
N VAL A 161 -17.55 -17.92 31.50
CA VAL A 161 -16.39 -18.82 31.50
C VAL A 161 -16.71 -20.07 32.30
N ARG A 162 -16.56 -21.25 31.68
CA ARG A 162 -16.67 -22.53 32.40
C ARG A 162 -15.33 -22.97 32.94
N VAL A 163 -15.25 -23.17 34.25
CA VAL A 163 -14.02 -23.56 34.95
C VAL A 163 -14.22 -24.90 35.66
N SER A 164 -13.26 -25.81 35.49
CA SER A 164 -13.28 -27.13 36.13
C SER A 164 -12.35 -27.16 37.34
N VAL A 165 -12.92 -27.17 38.55
CA VAL A 165 -12.16 -27.30 39.80
C VAL A 165 -12.17 -28.76 40.25
N ARG A 166 -11.00 -29.36 40.42
CA ARG A 166 -10.88 -30.74 40.90
C ARG A 166 -10.79 -30.77 42.42
N VAL A 167 -11.84 -31.31 43.05
CA VAL A 167 -11.89 -31.55 44.50
C VAL A 167 -11.89 -33.04 44.81
N THR A 168 -11.39 -33.42 45.98
CA THR A 168 -11.41 -34.81 46.46
C THR A 168 -12.44 -34.91 47.57
N ALA A 169 -13.55 -35.62 47.32
CA ALA A 169 -14.64 -35.81 48.29
C ALA A 169 -15.19 -37.23 48.21
N ARG A 170 -15.93 -37.67 49.25
CA ARG A 170 -16.50 -39.02 49.29
C ARG A 170 -17.89 -39.08 48.64
N THR A 171 -18.52 -37.93 48.42
CA THR A 171 -19.82 -37.81 47.72
C THR A 171 -19.86 -36.55 46.86
N ALA A 172 -20.77 -36.51 45.88
CA ALA A 172 -20.93 -35.37 44.98
C ALA A 172 -21.46 -34.11 45.69
N ASP A 173 -22.27 -34.26 46.73
CA ASP A 173 -22.76 -33.11 47.52
C ASP A 173 -21.67 -32.55 48.44
N GLU A 174 -20.80 -33.40 49.01
CA GLU A 174 -19.60 -32.97 49.72
C GLU A 174 -18.65 -32.24 48.76
N ALA A 175 -18.47 -32.73 47.52
CA ALA A 175 -17.67 -32.06 46.49
C ALA A 175 -18.18 -30.65 46.14
N ARG A 176 -19.50 -30.45 46.05
CA ARG A 176 -20.09 -29.13 45.76
C ARG A 176 -19.86 -28.13 46.90
N GLY A 177 -19.92 -28.59 48.15
CA GLY A 177 -19.70 -27.74 49.33
C GLY A 177 -18.24 -27.33 49.54
N GLU A 178 -17.30 -28.10 48.99
CA GLU A 178 -15.85 -27.81 49.06
C GLU A 178 -15.38 -26.78 48.02
N VAL A 179 -16.20 -26.46 47.01
CA VAL A 179 -15.85 -25.43 46.02
C VAL A 179 -16.09 -24.05 46.61
N SER A 180 -15.01 -23.36 46.96
CA SER A 180 -15.06 -21.96 47.41
C SER A 180 -14.82 -20.97 46.27
N GLU A 181 -15.29 -19.74 46.46
CA GLU A 181 -15.06 -18.62 45.51
C GLU A 181 -13.56 -18.39 45.25
N ALA A 182 -12.71 -18.61 46.27
CA ALA A 182 -11.25 -18.51 46.13
C ALA A 182 -10.68 -19.59 45.19
N MET A 183 -11.19 -20.82 45.25
CA MET A 183 -10.76 -21.90 44.35
C MET A 183 -11.21 -21.67 42.90
N VAL A 184 -12.36 -21.03 42.71
CA VAL A 184 -12.84 -20.62 41.39
C VAL A 184 -11.95 -19.49 40.85
N ALA A 185 -11.65 -18.48 41.67
CA ALA A 185 -10.77 -17.38 41.27
C ALA A 185 -9.36 -17.87 40.91
N ASP A 186 -8.76 -18.73 41.73
CA ASP A 186 -7.45 -19.31 41.46
C ASP A 186 -7.44 -20.13 40.16
N ALA A 187 -8.52 -20.88 39.90
CA ALA A 187 -8.64 -21.63 38.66
C ALA A 187 -8.79 -20.70 37.44
N ILE A 188 -9.48 -19.56 37.55
CA ILE A 188 -9.54 -18.53 36.49
C ILE A 188 -8.15 -17.90 36.28
N TYR A 189 -7.44 -17.55 37.34
CA TYR A 189 -6.10 -16.95 37.23
C TYR A 189 -5.03 -17.91 36.69
N ALA A 190 -5.24 -19.21 36.88
CA ALA A 190 -4.34 -20.24 36.36
C ALA A 190 -4.57 -20.57 34.87
N MET A 191 -5.68 -20.12 34.28
CA MET A 191 -5.97 -20.35 32.86
C MET A 191 -5.05 -19.51 31.98
N ASP A 192 -4.48 -20.13 30.96
CA ASP A 192 -3.75 -19.39 29.94
C ASP A 192 -4.70 -18.73 28.93
N ARG A 193 -4.16 -17.87 28.06
CA ARG A 193 -4.97 -17.14 27.08
C ARG A 193 -5.74 -18.07 26.12
N ASN A 194 -5.23 -19.27 25.88
CA ASN A 194 -5.83 -20.26 25.00
C ASN A 194 -6.94 -21.05 25.72
N ASP A 195 -6.75 -21.33 27.01
CA ASP A 195 -7.75 -21.94 27.88
C ASP A 195 -8.97 -21.03 28.05
N VAL A 196 -8.75 -19.72 28.24
CA VAL A 196 -9.84 -18.73 28.30
C VAL A 196 -10.61 -18.71 26.98
N TYR A 197 -9.91 -18.73 25.84
CA TYR A 197 -10.55 -18.74 24.52
C TYR A 197 -11.41 -19.99 24.29
N CYS A 198 -10.98 -21.15 24.81
CA CYS A 198 -11.74 -22.40 24.71
C CYS A 198 -12.89 -22.49 25.73
N ALA A 199 -12.82 -21.76 26.84
CA ALA A 199 -13.79 -21.80 27.92
C ALA A 199 -14.95 -20.80 27.77
N ILE A 200 -14.81 -19.83 26.86
CA ILE A 200 -15.90 -18.93 26.47
C ILE A 200 -16.85 -19.75 25.57
N GLU A 201 -17.95 -20.21 26.15
CA GLU A 201 -18.98 -20.95 25.39
C GLU A 201 -19.99 -20.03 24.71
N ASP A 202 -20.25 -18.86 25.30
CA ASP A 202 -21.19 -17.87 24.77
C ASP A 202 -20.69 -16.45 25.09
N GLN A 203 -20.81 -15.55 24.13
CA GLN A 203 -20.48 -14.14 24.29
C GLN A 203 -21.69 -13.30 23.85
N SER A 204 -22.14 -12.41 24.73
CA SER A 204 -23.19 -11.45 24.39
C SER A 204 -22.69 -10.03 24.63
N VAL A 205 -22.82 -9.19 23.60
CA VAL A 205 -22.58 -7.75 23.72
C VAL A 205 -23.78 -7.14 24.43
N GLN A 206 -23.57 -6.57 25.61
CA GLN A 206 -24.67 -6.02 26.43
C GLN A 206 -25.00 -4.58 26.07
N SER A 207 -23.99 -3.77 25.78
CA SER A 207 -24.16 -2.43 25.22
C SER A 207 -22.95 -2.06 24.36
N ALA A 208 -23.21 -1.21 23.37
CA ALA A 208 -22.19 -0.48 22.65
C ALA A 208 -22.56 0.98 22.85
N ASP A 209 -21.96 1.61 23.86
CA ASP A 209 -22.21 3.01 24.17
C ASP A 209 -21.22 3.89 23.41
N LEU A 210 -21.68 5.04 22.95
CA LEU A 210 -20.82 6.03 22.31
C LEU A 210 -19.87 6.59 23.38
N SER A 211 -18.56 6.50 23.13
CA SER A 211 -17.58 7.18 23.97
C SER A 211 -17.79 8.69 23.82
N ASP A 212 -18.12 9.37 24.93
CA ASP A 212 -18.30 10.84 25.02
C ASP A 212 -16.98 11.60 24.79
#